data_AF-K9PSD7-F1
#
_entry.id   AF-K9PSD7-F1
#
_cell.length_a   1.000
_cell.length_b   1.000
_cell.length_c   1.000
_cell.angle_alpha   90.00
_cell.angle_beta   90.00
_cell.angle_gamma   90.00
#
_symmetry.space_group_name_H-M   'P 1'
#
loop_
_entity.id
_entity.type
_entity.pdbx_description
1 polymer ?
#
loop_
_entity_poly.entity_id
_entity_poly.type
_entity_poly.pdbx_seq_one_letter_code
_entity_poly.pdbx_strand_id
1 'polypeptide(L)'
;MSVTTIATQAAIASLNVYQQHLSPYKGFSCPHRLLNGGESCSDYVKRVLINQNLQTAIQMAPQRFRACKLAAQTLQSQRAEGGCIVIPCCIPI
;
A
#
# COMPACT_ATOMS: atom_id res chain seq x y z
N MET A 1 8.18 40.07 -10.11
CA MET A 1 8.14 38.60 -10.01
C MET A 1 7.37 38.21 -8.76
N SER A 2 6.27 37.48 -8.93
CA SER A 2 5.32 37.16 -7.85
C SER A 2 5.93 36.15 -6.88
N VAL A 3 6.20 36.58 -5.65
CA VAL A 3 6.76 35.77 -4.55
C VAL A 3 5.93 34.50 -4.29
N THR A 4 4.64 34.54 -4.61
CA THR A 4 3.71 33.41 -4.53
C THR A 4 4.10 32.24 -5.43
N THR A 5 4.63 32.48 -6.64
CA THR A 5 5.02 31.40 -7.56
C THR A 5 6.23 30.63 -7.07
N ILE A 6 7.21 31.33 -6.48
CA ILE A 6 8.41 30.72 -5.87
C ILE A 6 8.00 29.88 -4.66
N ALA A 7 7.09 30.40 -3.82
CA ALA A 7 6.55 29.67 -2.67
C ALA A 7 5.75 28.42 -3.10
N THR A 8 4.93 28.50 -4.15
CA THR A 8 4.19 27.36 -4.69
C THR A 8 5.14 26.29 -5.25
N GLN A 9 6.18 26.69 -6.00
CA GLN A 9 7.16 25.74 -6.51
C GLN A 9 7.99 25.09 -5.39
N ALA A 10 8.35 25.84 -4.35
CA ALA A 10 9.02 25.29 -3.17
C ALA A 10 8.13 24.30 -2.42
N ALA A 11 6.83 24.58 -2.28
CA ALA A 11 5.88 23.66 -1.66
C ALA A 11 5.69 22.38 -2.49
N ILE A 12 5.58 22.48 -3.82
CA ILE A 12 5.48 21.33 -4.72
C ILE A 12 6.77 20.50 -4.67
N ALA A 13 7.95 21.13 -4.67
CA ALA A 13 9.23 20.44 -4.55
C ALA A 13 9.34 19.70 -3.20
N SER A 14 8.90 20.33 -2.10
CA SER A 14 8.86 19.71 -0.77
C SER A 14 7.92 18.50 -0.72
N LEU A 15 6.76 18.60 -1.37
CA LEU A 15 5.81 17.49 -1.50
C LEU A 15 6.39 16.35 -2.36
N ASN A 16 7.07 16.68 -3.45
CA ASN A 16 7.72 15.68 -4.31
C ASN A 16 8.84 14.95 -3.57
N VAL A 17 9.68 15.67 -2.81
CA VAL A 17 10.71 15.04 -1.96
C VAL A 17 10.06 14.16 -0.90
N TYR A 18 8.99 14.63 -0.25
CA TYR A 18 8.22 13.83 0.71
C TYR A 18 7.62 12.57 0.05
N GLN A 19 7.07 12.69 -1.16
CA GLN A 19 6.52 11.56 -1.91
C GLN A 19 7.59 10.59 -2.43
N GLN A 20 8.77 11.08 -2.82
CA GLN A 20 9.84 10.24 -3.34
C GLN A 20 10.67 9.58 -2.24
N HIS A 21 10.75 10.18 -1.04
CA HIS A 21 11.61 9.69 0.03
C HIS A 21 10.85 9.16 1.25
N LEU A 22 9.66 9.67 1.59
CA LEU A 22 8.87 9.17 2.72
C LEU A 22 7.70 8.28 2.27
N SER A 23 7.04 8.58 1.16
CA SER A 23 5.95 7.73 0.65
C SER A 23 6.37 6.30 0.22
N PRO A 24 7.60 6.00 -0.26
CA PRO A 24 7.94 4.63 -0.62
C PRO A 24 8.09 3.74 0.63
N TYR A 25 8.42 4.32 1.79
CA TYR A 25 8.40 3.60 3.08
C TYR A 25 6.99 3.37 3.62
N LYS A 26 5.98 4.02 3.03
CA LYS A 26 4.60 3.58 3.12
C LYS A 26 4.41 2.41 2.15
N GLY A 27 5.20 1.34 2.36
CA GLY A 27 5.24 0.11 1.59
C GLY A 27 3.93 -0.66 1.70
N PHE A 28 2.86 -0.10 1.13
CA PHE A 28 1.56 -0.75 1.03
C PHE A 28 1.64 -1.81 -0.06
N SER A 29 2.30 -2.90 0.29
CA SER A 29 2.23 -4.15 -0.44
C SER A 29 1.00 -4.87 0.05
N CYS A 30 0.07 -5.13 -0.87
CA CYS A 30 -1.17 -5.85 -0.59
C CYS A 30 -0.87 -7.13 0.22
N PRO A 31 -1.34 -7.25 1.47
CA PRO A 31 -1.06 -8.41 2.31
C PRO A 31 -1.45 -9.74 1.65
N HIS A 32 -2.54 -9.75 0.89
CA HIS A 32 -2.95 -10.91 0.11
C HIS A 32 -1.87 -11.35 -0.89
N ARG A 33 -1.26 -10.40 -1.59
CA ARG A 33 -0.20 -10.67 -2.59
C ARG A 33 1.10 -11.07 -1.90
N LEU A 34 1.43 -10.47 -0.76
CA LEU A 34 2.61 -10.84 0.01
C LEU A 34 2.52 -12.27 0.56
N LEU A 35 1.35 -12.67 1.07
CA LEU A 35 1.19 -13.99 1.68
C LEU A 35 0.92 -15.10 0.66
N ASN A 36 0.06 -14.85 -0.33
CA ASN A 36 -0.40 -15.89 -1.27
C ASN A 36 0.23 -15.77 -2.67
N GLY A 37 1.01 -14.71 -2.94
CA GLY A 37 1.44 -14.38 -4.29
C GLY A 37 0.31 -13.86 -5.20
N GLY A 38 0.65 -13.67 -6.47
CA GLY A 38 -0.31 -13.32 -7.52
C GLY A 38 -0.73 -11.85 -7.55
N GLU A 39 -1.99 -11.61 -7.92
CA GLU A 39 -2.54 -10.27 -8.15
C GLU A 39 -2.87 -9.51 -6.85
N SER A 40 -2.67 -8.18 -6.87
CA SER A 40 -3.11 -7.32 -5.77
C SER A 40 -4.64 -7.24 -5.70
N CYS A 41 -5.19 -6.81 -4.56
CA CYS A 41 -6.65 -6.62 -4.44
C CYS A 41 -7.19 -5.60 -5.45
N SER A 42 -6.43 -4.55 -5.75
CA SER A 42 -6.76 -3.57 -6.78
C SER A 42 -6.75 -4.18 -8.18
N ASP A 43 -5.73 -4.98 -8.52
CA ASP A 43 -5.66 -5.65 -9.82
C ASP A 43 -6.80 -6.68 -9.99
N TYR A 44 -7.14 -7.41 -8.92
CA TYR A 44 -8.27 -8.32 -8.90
C TYR A 44 -9.59 -7.62 -9.19
N VAL A 45 -9.90 -6.54 -8.45
CA VAL A 45 -11.15 -5.80 -8.65
C VAL A 45 -11.19 -5.18 -10.03
N LYS A 46 -10.07 -4.64 -10.52
CA LYS A 46 -9.95 -4.10 -11.88
C LYS A 46 -10.19 -5.18 -12.94
N ARG A 47 -9.62 -6.37 -12.77
CA ARG A 47 -9.83 -7.51 -13.68
C ARG A 47 -11.28 -7.97 -13.68
N VAL A 48 -11.91 -8.11 -12.51
CA VAL A 48 -13.33 -8.50 -12.42
C VAL A 48 -14.21 -7.44 -13.08
N LEU A 49 -13.91 -6.16 -12.89
CA LEU A 49 -14.64 -5.07 -13.53
C LEU A 49 -14.51 -5.10 -15.06
N ILE A 50 -13.33 -5.41 -15.59
CA ILE A 50 -13.08 -5.48 -17.05
C ILE A 50 -13.71 -6.74 -17.67
N ASN A 51 -13.58 -7.90 -17.03
CA ASN A 51 -13.97 -9.19 -17.61
C ASN A 51 -15.44 -9.57 -17.33
N GLN A 52 -16.09 -8.93 -16.36
CA GLN A 52 -17.46 -9.23 -15.98
C GLN A 52 -18.30 -7.95 -16.05
N ASN A 53 -18.73 -7.42 -14.92
CA ASN A 53 -19.52 -6.19 -14.84
C ASN A 53 -19.34 -5.54 -13.45
N LEU A 54 -19.81 -4.29 -13.33
CA LEU A 54 -19.69 -3.51 -12.11
C LEU A 54 -20.38 -4.16 -10.90
N GLN A 55 -21.55 -4.77 -11.12
CA GLN A 55 -22.31 -5.40 -10.05
C GLN A 55 -21.55 -6.59 -9.44
N THR A 56 -20.97 -7.46 -10.26
CA THR A 56 -20.16 -8.57 -9.79
C THR A 56 -18.85 -8.08 -9.15
N ALA A 57 -18.22 -7.02 -9.68
CA ALA A 57 -17.04 -6.42 -9.05
C ALA A 57 -17.35 -5.91 -7.63
N ILE A 58 -18.48 -5.24 -7.43
CA ILE A 58 -18.92 -4.76 -6.11
C ILE A 58 -19.24 -5.93 -5.16
N GLN A 59 -19.82 -7.02 -5.65
CA GLN A 59 -20.10 -8.20 -4.84
C GLN A 59 -18.83 -8.98 -4.45
N MET A 60 -17.86 -9.10 -5.35
CA MET A 60 -16.63 -9.87 -5.13
C MET A 60 -15.54 -9.09 -4.39
N ALA A 61 -15.51 -7.76 -4.50
CA ALA A 61 -14.49 -6.93 -3.85
C ALA A 61 -14.43 -7.12 -2.32
N PRO A 62 -15.55 -7.14 -1.56
CA PRO A 62 -15.53 -7.40 -0.12
C PRO A 62 -14.93 -8.76 0.24
N GLN A 63 -15.21 -9.81 -0.55
CA GLN A 63 -14.65 -11.14 -0.31
C GLN A 63 -13.12 -11.12 -0.47
N ARG A 64 -12.63 -10.48 -1.53
CA ARG A 64 -11.18 -10.32 -1.74
C ARG A 64 -10.54 -9.47 -0.63
N PHE A 65 -11.18 -8.40 -0.18
CA PHE A 65 -10.67 -7.57 0.91
C PHE A 65 -10.67 -8.28 2.26
N ARG A 66 -11.65 -9.15 2.54
CA ARG A 66 -11.64 -10.01 3.73
C ARG A 66 -10.46 -10.97 3.71
N ALA A 67 -10.21 -11.63 2.58
CA ALA A 67 -9.04 -12.50 2.41
C ALA A 67 -7.72 -11.71 2.60
N CYS A 68 -7.67 -10.47 2.11
CA CYS A 68 -6.53 -9.58 2.32
C CYS A 68 -6.33 -9.21 3.79
N LYS A 69 -7.41 -8.95 4.52
CA LYS A 69 -7.37 -8.67 5.96
C LYS A 69 -6.85 -9.88 6.74
N LEU A 70 -7.31 -11.08 6.42
CA LEU A 70 -6.80 -12.32 7.03
C LEU A 70 -5.30 -12.48 6.75
N ALA A 71 -4.88 -12.27 5.50
CA ALA A 71 -3.47 -12.32 5.14
C ALA A 71 -2.63 -11.28 5.91
N ALA A 72 -3.17 -10.08 6.15
CA ALA A 72 -2.53 -9.06 6.96
C ALA A 72 -2.34 -9.52 8.42
N GLN A 73 -3.35 -10.15 9.00
CA GLN A 73 -3.28 -10.70 10.35
C GLN A 73 -2.23 -11.80 10.46
N THR A 74 -2.15 -12.71 9.48
CA THR A 74 -1.13 -13.76 9.44
C THR A 74 0.29 -13.19 9.30
N LEU A 75 0.49 -12.19 8.45
CA LEU A 75 1.79 -11.53 8.33
C LEU A 75 2.17 -10.75 9.60
N GLN A 76 1.18 -10.20 10.30
CA GLN A 76 1.40 -9.51 11.58
C GLN A 76 1.76 -10.48 12.70
N SER A 77 1.12 -11.65 12.78
CA SER A 77 1.46 -12.69 13.77
C SER A 77 2.88 -13.22 13.53
N GLN A 78 3.25 -13.48 12.27
CA GLN A 78 4.62 -13.89 11.91
C GLN A 78 5.68 -12.84 12.29
N ARG A 79 5.36 -11.55 12.12
CA ARG A 79 6.26 -10.46 12.59
C ARG A 79 6.35 -10.37 14.11
N ALA A 80 5.27 -10.66 14.82
CA ALA A 80 5.26 -10.65 16.29
C ALA A 80 6.06 -11.82 16.88
N GLU A 81 6.06 -12.98 16.22
CA GLU A 81 6.85 -14.16 16.61
C GLU A 81 8.35 -14.01 16.30
N GLY A 82 8.71 -13.18 15.32
CA GLY A 82 10.10 -12.80 14.99
C GLY A 82 10.68 -11.66 15.84
N GLY A 83 10.17 -11.43 17.06
CA GLY A 83 10.54 -10.29 17.90
C GLY A 83 11.98 -10.35 18.44
N CYS A 84 12.91 -9.68 17.76
CA CYS A 84 14.10 -9.12 18.43
C CYS A 84 13.69 -7.86 19.21
N ILE A 85 14.03 -7.85 20.50
CA ILE A 85 13.79 -6.77 21.47
C ILE A 85 15.02 -5.82 21.52
N VAL A 86 14.74 -4.50 21.44
CA VAL A 86 15.56 -3.27 21.67
C VAL A 86 16.49 -2.71 20.55
N ILE A 87 15.92 -1.84 19.68
CA ILE A 87 16.20 -0.38 19.41
C ILE A 87 17.68 0.14 19.45
N PRO A 88 18.15 1.12 18.61
CA PRO A 88 17.59 1.82 17.44
C PRO A 88 18.51 1.79 16.18
N CYS A 89 18.02 2.37 15.09
CA CYS A 89 18.71 2.74 13.85
C CYS A 89 18.71 1.74 12.68
N CYS A 90 18.32 2.32 11.53
CA CYS A 90 18.57 1.90 10.15
C CYS A 90 17.49 1.03 9.47
N ILE A 91 16.59 1.75 8.79
CA ILE A 91 15.76 1.35 7.64
C ILE A 91 16.68 0.91 6.45
N PRO A 92 16.15 0.42 5.31
CA PRO A 92 15.93 -0.98 4.93
C PRO A 92 16.72 -1.38 3.65
N ILE A 93 16.55 -2.63 3.19
CA ILE A 93 16.49 -2.94 1.75
C ILE A 93 15.21 -3.73 1.51
#